data_AF-A0A7W0VRX9-F1
#
_entry.id   AF-A0A7W0VRX9-F1
#
_cell.length_a   1.000
_cell.length_b   1.000
_cell.length_c   1.000
_cell.angle_alpha   90.00
_cell.angle_beta   90.00
_cell.angle_gamma   90.00
#
_symmetry.space_group_name_H-M   'P 1'
#
loop_
_entity.id
_entity.type
_entity.pdbx_description
1 polymer ?
#
loop_
_entity_poly.entity_id
_entity_poly.type
_entity_poly.pdbx_seq_one_letter_code
_entity_poly.pdbx_strand_id
1 'polypeptide(L)'
;MKHAWFALIPSLFTACIAAPEDSSGSPDDLTSVDGLEHVIDFDAFVDVAPGASDEVAKGVIHRQIKSALGALREQGIGIADRDAVRNLASIQLVRARMAIRGGGEVDRVRYHYRDQALVQRSQLPSGPVDLTLMFGDYKARSASYQPSCVDEATDADSLWYHYAPRRSACRTRITAELNAINAEKTQLSDPNTQIGQADANRYFLPTRAILTPVTAPPTAWPEHDQLWGFAGNQSRTKVVVYSFFGVDSDKANPADLGLVEYLRFQRELRTKLPALRVTETSPNAWLLDFYIDGQKLPNVTWADVERWVVDKTGFPAAVGTNATKRAELLRQVVSLYSERWIVWSMPVRVKRGGVERQMTVEIRTWHGEEDGSPDIRQRARWRYLEAFWHGDVFAYTGHSHFGHGPLEPWEYSGANFPDRYQTLLFNSCLSFNYYDEDFLAMHPRGKDKLDVVVNALPAYWQGMGQSTANYVVGTLSGGQSWKQVLQAMAVNLPWQSGYDPMRAVNGELGNAFNPASGAITVTP
;
A
#
# COMPACT_ATOMS: atom_id res chain seq x y z
N MET A 1 -59.51 -37.37 34.13
CA MET A 1 -58.14 -36.84 33.95
C MET A 1 -58.26 -35.55 33.15
N LYS A 2 -57.79 -34.42 33.70
CA LYS A 2 -57.94 -33.08 33.15
C LYS A 2 -56.95 -32.88 31.99
N HIS A 3 -57.40 -32.41 30.83
CA HIS A 3 -56.54 -31.99 29.73
C HIS A 3 -56.53 -30.47 29.69
N ALA A 4 -55.37 -29.89 30.02
CA ALA A 4 -55.10 -28.47 29.93
C ALA A 4 -54.57 -28.15 28.52
N TRP A 5 -55.21 -27.18 27.88
CA TRP A 5 -54.74 -26.53 26.66
C TRP A 5 -53.66 -25.51 27.04
N PHE A 6 -52.49 -25.57 26.41
CA PHE A 6 -51.50 -24.50 26.45
C PHE A 6 -51.51 -23.75 25.11
N ALA A 7 -51.91 -22.48 25.17
CA ALA A 7 -51.75 -21.52 24.08
C ALA A 7 -50.32 -20.98 24.08
N LEU A 8 -49.62 -21.07 22.95
CA LEU A 8 -48.36 -20.37 22.71
C LEU A 8 -48.65 -18.96 22.21
N ILE A 9 -48.20 -17.95 22.97
CA ILE A 9 -48.16 -16.54 22.56
C ILE A 9 -46.76 -16.27 21.99
N PRO A 10 -46.62 -15.73 20.76
CA PRO A 10 -45.32 -15.31 20.25
C PRO A 10 -44.96 -13.92 20.80
N SER A 11 -43.93 -13.87 21.64
CA SER A 11 -43.33 -12.61 22.12
C SER A 11 -42.47 -12.00 21.01
N LEU A 12 -42.94 -10.90 20.43
CA LEU A 12 -42.15 -10.01 19.57
C LEU A 12 -41.24 -9.16 20.47
N PHE A 13 -39.95 -9.45 20.48
CA PHE A 13 -38.94 -8.54 21.01
C PHE A 13 -38.50 -7.58 19.91
N THR A 14 -39.06 -6.36 19.93
CA THR A 14 -38.55 -5.22 19.17
C THR A 14 -37.36 -4.64 19.93
N ALA A 15 -36.14 -4.95 19.49
CA ALA A 15 -34.94 -4.30 20.02
C ALA A 15 -34.83 -2.90 19.41
N CYS A 16 -35.18 -1.87 20.18
CA CYS A 16 -34.84 -0.49 19.86
C CYS A 16 -33.33 -0.31 19.98
N ILE A 17 -32.65 -0.22 18.84
CA ILE A 17 -31.26 0.24 18.77
C ILE A 17 -31.29 1.76 18.98
N ALA A 18 -30.82 2.22 20.13
CA ALA A 18 -30.58 3.63 20.37
C ALA A 18 -29.41 4.09 19.48
N ALA A 19 -29.67 5.06 18.61
CA ALA A 19 -28.62 5.76 17.87
C ALA A 19 -27.84 6.67 18.84
N PRO A 20 -26.50 6.67 18.83
CA PRO A 20 -25.73 7.64 19.58
C PRO A 20 -25.81 9.02 18.92
N GLU A 21 -25.91 10.04 19.77
CA GLU A 21 -26.02 11.46 19.43
C GLU A 21 -24.75 12.00 18.78
N ASP A 22 -24.97 12.91 17.82
CA ASP A 22 -23.97 13.69 17.10
C ASP A 22 -23.08 14.51 18.05
N SER A 23 -21.77 14.30 17.95
CA SER A 23 -20.76 15.26 18.39
C SER A 23 -19.81 15.56 17.24
N SER A 24 -19.51 16.85 17.05
CA SER A 24 -18.78 17.48 15.95
C SER A 24 -17.57 16.67 15.44
N GLY A 25 -17.72 16.09 14.25
CA GLY A 25 -16.75 15.20 13.63
C GLY A 25 -15.53 15.90 13.00
N SER A 26 -14.36 15.33 13.25
CA SER A 26 -13.16 15.52 12.41
C SER A 26 -13.32 14.59 11.19
N PRO A 27 -13.20 15.08 9.96
CA PRO A 27 -13.37 14.29 8.73
C PRO A 27 -12.13 13.44 8.35
N ASP A 28 -11.39 12.96 9.35
CA ASP A 28 -9.98 12.55 9.20
C ASP A 28 -9.70 11.12 9.73
N ASP A 29 -10.63 10.15 9.61
CA ASP A 29 -10.37 8.74 10.01
C ASP A 29 -10.38 7.78 8.81
N LEU A 30 -9.44 6.84 8.80
CA LEU A 30 -9.29 5.78 7.80
C LEU A 30 -9.86 4.43 8.26
N THR A 31 -10.59 3.76 7.38
CA THR A 31 -11.08 2.39 7.62
C THR A 31 -9.92 1.40 7.56
N SER A 32 -9.58 0.77 8.69
CA SER A 32 -8.59 -0.32 8.77
C SER A 32 -9.07 -1.48 9.64
N VAL A 33 -8.55 -2.69 9.39
CA VAL A 33 -8.79 -3.87 10.24
C VAL A 33 -7.84 -3.87 11.43
N ASP A 34 -6.55 -3.73 11.14
CA ASP A 34 -5.47 -3.87 12.11
C ASP A 34 -4.72 -2.56 12.39
N GLY A 35 -5.07 -1.47 11.70
CA GLY A 35 -4.55 -0.11 11.92
C GLY A 35 -5.50 0.78 12.71
N LEU A 36 -4.92 1.82 13.32
CA LEU A 36 -5.60 2.92 13.97
C LEU A 36 -4.97 4.23 13.51
N GLU A 37 -5.79 5.17 13.04
CA GLU A 37 -5.29 6.48 12.65
C GLU A 37 -4.95 7.35 13.86
N HIS A 38 -3.82 8.03 13.75
CA HIS A 38 -3.30 8.99 14.70
C HIS A 38 -2.74 10.19 13.94
N VAL A 39 -2.73 11.33 14.60
CA VAL A 39 -1.77 12.39 14.26
C VAL A 39 -0.46 12.07 14.97
N ILE A 40 0.64 12.08 14.21
CA ILE A 40 1.99 12.01 14.75
C ILE A 40 2.61 13.40 14.78
N ASP A 41 3.22 13.78 15.90
CA ASP A 41 3.97 15.03 16.01
C ASP A 41 5.28 14.87 16.78
N PHE A 42 6.33 15.57 16.35
CA PHE A 42 7.62 15.61 17.04
C PHE A 42 8.43 16.87 16.71
N ASP A 43 9.26 17.29 17.66
CA ASP A 43 10.24 18.35 17.45
C ASP A 43 11.60 17.76 17.09
N ALA A 44 12.31 18.43 16.19
CA ALA A 44 13.66 18.05 15.78
C ALA A 44 14.47 19.27 15.31
N PHE A 45 15.70 19.01 14.87
CA PHE A 45 16.54 20.05 14.29
C PHE A 45 17.52 19.46 13.28
N VAL A 46 17.98 20.33 12.39
CA VAL A 46 19.13 20.08 11.52
C VAL A 46 20.17 21.15 11.74
N ASP A 47 21.43 20.83 11.47
CA ASP A 47 22.50 21.81 11.41
C ASP A 47 22.85 22.06 9.94
N VAL A 48 22.88 23.33 9.54
CA VAL A 48 23.24 23.76 8.18
C VAL A 48 24.38 24.77 8.21
N ALA A 49 24.97 25.02 7.04
CA ALA A 49 26.00 26.05 6.93
C ALA A 49 25.45 27.43 7.39
N PRO A 50 26.27 28.25 8.06
CA PRO A 50 25.92 29.62 8.42
C PRO A 50 25.33 30.42 7.25
N GLY A 51 24.13 30.96 7.42
CA GLY A 51 23.42 31.76 6.41
C GLY A 51 22.75 30.94 5.30
N ALA A 52 22.70 29.61 5.39
CA ALA A 52 22.00 28.78 4.40
C ALA A 52 20.52 29.17 4.30
N SER A 53 19.99 29.17 3.07
CA SER A 53 18.59 29.50 2.78
C SER A 53 17.62 28.52 3.44
N ASP A 54 16.33 28.90 3.51
CA ASP A 54 15.27 28.00 3.96
C ASP A 54 15.11 26.79 3.05
N GLU A 55 15.34 26.95 1.74
CA GLU A 55 15.31 25.84 0.79
C GLU A 55 16.38 24.78 1.11
N VAL A 56 17.62 25.22 1.38
CA VAL A 56 18.70 24.30 1.81
C VAL A 56 18.34 23.62 3.13
N ALA A 57 17.80 24.37 4.10
CA ALA A 57 17.39 23.80 5.38
C ALA A 57 16.28 22.76 5.21
N LYS A 58 15.23 23.07 4.43
CA LYS A 58 14.13 22.15 4.12
C LYS A 58 14.63 20.89 3.40
N GLY A 59 15.60 20.99 2.50
CA GLY A 59 16.21 19.82 1.86
C GLY A 59 16.95 18.88 2.83
N VAL A 60 17.59 19.43 3.86
CA VAL A 60 18.22 18.61 4.93
C VAL A 60 17.15 18.03 5.87
N ILE A 61 16.11 18.80 6.21
CA ILE A 61 14.99 18.34 7.04
C ILE A 61 14.24 17.20 6.34
N HIS A 62 13.93 17.35 5.04
CA HIS A 62 13.32 16.30 4.21
C HIS A 62 14.10 15.00 4.32
N ARG A 63 15.41 15.06 4.10
CA ARG A 63 16.29 13.88 4.22
C ARG A 63 16.20 13.27 5.62
N GLN A 64 16.28 14.08 6.67
CA GLN A 64 16.17 13.60 8.05
C GLN A 64 14.80 12.95 8.34
N ILE A 65 13.69 13.56 7.97
CA ILE A 65 12.33 13.02 8.16
C ILE A 65 12.14 11.72 7.40
N LYS A 66 12.69 11.59 6.19
CA LYS A 66 12.60 10.35 5.42
C LYS A 66 13.18 9.15 6.18
N SER A 67 14.17 9.35 7.05
CA SER A 67 14.70 8.29 7.92
C SER A 67 13.75 7.84 9.03
N ALA A 68 12.76 8.67 9.40
CA ALA A 68 11.73 8.32 10.37
C ALA A 68 10.91 7.11 9.90
N LEU A 69 10.73 6.94 8.58
CA LEU A 69 9.96 5.86 7.98
C LEU A 69 10.49 4.48 8.39
N GLY A 70 11.79 4.24 8.23
CA GLY A 70 12.41 2.97 8.65
C GLY A 70 12.32 2.77 10.17
N ALA A 71 12.57 3.82 10.94
CA ALA A 71 12.54 3.79 12.41
C ALA A 71 11.14 3.55 13.00
N LEU A 72 10.10 4.12 12.39
CA LEU A 72 8.70 3.98 12.80
C LEU A 72 8.10 2.65 12.34
N ARG A 73 8.51 2.15 11.15
CA ARG A 73 8.13 0.84 10.64
C ARG A 73 8.50 -0.29 11.60
N GLU A 74 9.67 -0.24 12.25
CA GLU A 74 10.05 -1.22 13.29
C GLU A 74 9.10 -1.23 14.50
N GLN A 75 8.25 -0.22 14.63
CA GLN A 75 7.28 -0.03 15.71
C GLN A 75 5.84 -0.11 15.21
N GLY A 76 5.63 -0.60 13.97
CA GLY A 76 4.29 -0.80 13.42
C GLY A 76 3.57 0.50 13.09
N ILE A 77 4.33 1.55 12.77
CA ILE A 77 3.81 2.88 12.47
C ILE A 77 4.19 3.26 11.03
N GLY A 78 3.19 3.56 10.20
CA GLY A 78 3.35 4.18 8.88
C GLY A 78 2.91 5.63 8.91
N ILE A 79 3.58 6.52 8.17
CA ILE A 79 3.26 7.97 8.11
C ILE A 79 2.91 8.41 6.68
N ALA A 80 1.97 9.34 6.50
CA ALA A 80 1.43 9.65 5.18
C ALA A 80 2.40 10.42 4.26
N ASP A 81 3.13 11.41 4.78
CA ASP A 81 3.96 12.31 3.96
C ASP A 81 5.44 11.91 4.00
N ARG A 82 5.78 10.88 3.23
CA ARG A 82 7.14 10.31 3.13
C ARG A 82 8.25 11.34 2.99
N ASP A 83 8.07 12.25 2.03
CA ASP A 83 9.07 13.25 1.67
C ASP A 83 8.85 14.57 2.42
N ALA A 84 7.91 14.59 3.36
CA ALA A 84 7.49 15.78 4.07
C ALA A 84 7.15 16.94 3.12
N VAL A 85 6.67 16.65 1.89
CA VAL A 85 6.45 17.67 0.86
C VAL A 85 5.33 18.62 1.29
N ARG A 86 4.24 18.06 1.84
CA ARG A 86 3.10 18.83 2.34
C ARG A 86 3.47 19.51 3.65
N ASN A 87 4.10 18.76 4.55
CA ASN A 87 4.42 19.21 5.90
C ASN A 87 5.55 20.25 5.95
N LEU A 88 6.49 20.25 4.98
CA LEU A 88 7.57 21.26 4.90
C LEU A 88 7.17 22.54 4.17
N ALA A 89 6.08 22.53 3.40
CA ALA A 89 5.64 23.73 2.69
C ALA A 89 5.34 24.87 3.69
N SER A 90 4.67 24.56 4.80
CA SER A 90 4.20 25.52 5.81
C SER A 90 4.98 25.52 7.13
N ILE A 91 6.08 24.77 7.22
CA ILE A 91 6.79 24.62 8.49
C ILE A 91 7.46 25.94 8.94
N GLN A 92 7.26 26.30 10.21
CA GLN A 92 7.98 27.40 10.82
C GLN A 92 9.39 26.94 11.20
N LEU A 93 10.41 27.61 10.66
CA LEU A 93 11.80 27.33 10.97
C LEU A 93 12.32 28.32 12.02
N VAL A 94 12.91 27.80 13.10
CA VAL A 94 13.56 28.63 14.13
C VAL A 94 15.06 28.42 14.07
N ARG A 95 15.81 29.50 13.81
CA ARG A 95 17.26 29.45 13.59
C ARG A 95 18.03 29.97 14.80
N ALA A 96 19.10 29.27 15.15
CA ALA A 96 20.09 29.72 16.13
C ALA A 96 21.50 29.50 15.58
N ARG A 97 22.33 30.55 15.59
CA ARG A 97 23.76 30.43 15.29
C ARG A 97 24.45 29.72 16.44
N MET A 98 25.15 28.64 16.15
CA MET A 98 25.89 27.84 17.12
C MET A 98 27.39 27.86 16.81
N ALA A 99 28.21 28.25 17.77
CA ALA A 99 29.66 28.12 17.68
C ALA A 99 30.10 26.69 18.01
N ILE A 100 30.99 26.11 17.20
CA ILE A 100 31.54 24.76 17.44
C ILE A 100 32.80 24.90 18.29
N ARG A 101 32.86 24.18 19.41
CA ARG A 101 34.07 24.11 20.23
C ARG A 101 35.20 23.44 19.43
N GLY A 102 36.29 24.18 19.22
CA GLY A 102 37.40 23.78 18.35
C GLY A 102 37.47 24.55 17.03
N GLY A 103 36.45 25.36 16.73
CA GLY A 103 36.40 26.25 15.57
C GLY A 103 35.26 25.93 14.61
N GLY A 104 34.75 26.95 13.93
CA GLY A 104 33.63 26.85 13.00
C GLY A 104 32.28 27.22 13.62
N GLU A 105 31.28 27.33 12.76
CA GLU A 105 29.91 27.69 13.13
C GLU A 105 28.90 26.92 12.27
N VAL A 106 27.71 26.71 12.81
CA VAL A 106 26.54 26.20 12.08
C VAL A 106 25.31 27.02 12.44
N ASP A 107 24.32 27.03 11.55
CA ASP A 107 22.97 27.43 11.92
C ASP A 107 22.17 26.18 12.29
N ARG A 108 21.75 26.09 13.55
CA ARG A 108 20.82 25.07 14.01
C ARG A 108 19.40 25.52 13.69
N VAL A 109 18.74 24.75 12.84
CA VAL A 109 17.37 25.02 12.37
C VAL A 109 16.44 24.03 13.06
N ARG A 110 15.60 24.53 13.96
CA ARG A 110 14.57 23.75 14.66
C ARG A 110 13.28 23.77 13.87
N TYR A 111 12.56 22.66 13.95
CA TYR A 111 11.31 22.48 13.25
C TYR A 111 10.38 21.56 14.06
N HIS A 112 9.07 21.74 13.85
CA HIS A 112 8.02 20.88 14.39
C HIS A 112 7.37 20.11 13.24
N TYR A 113 7.48 18.78 13.26
CA TYR A 113 6.85 17.91 12.30
C TYR A 113 5.48 17.45 12.82
N ARG A 114 4.48 17.46 11.95
CA ARG A 114 3.14 16.96 12.22
C ARG A 114 2.63 16.27 10.96
N ASP A 115 2.07 15.07 11.09
CA ASP A 115 1.59 14.27 9.95
C ASP A 115 0.48 13.29 10.37
N GLN A 116 -0.16 12.64 9.41
CA GLN A 116 -1.02 11.49 9.64
C GLN A 116 -0.19 10.21 9.78
N ALA A 117 -0.63 9.34 10.68
CA ALA A 117 0.00 8.05 10.93
C ALA A 117 -1.04 6.94 11.09
N LEU A 118 -0.73 5.77 10.56
CA LEU A 118 -1.42 4.53 10.87
C LEU A 118 -0.57 3.73 11.85
N VAL A 119 -1.18 3.31 12.95
CA VAL A 119 -0.52 2.57 14.03
C VAL A 119 -1.15 1.19 14.16
N GLN A 120 -0.31 0.16 14.15
CA GLN A 120 -0.79 -1.21 14.29
C GLN A 120 -1.43 -1.40 15.67
N ARG A 121 -2.67 -1.91 15.71
CA ARG A 121 -3.47 -2.07 16.93
C ARG A 121 -2.75 -2.90 18.00
N SER A 122 -1.99 -3.91 17.60
CA SER A 122 -1.19 -4.77 18.50
C SER A 122 0.08 -4.08 19.04
N GLN A 123 0.46 -2.93 18.48
CA GLN A 123 1.66 -2.17 18.83
C GLN A 123 1.33 -0.75 19.31
N LEU A 124 0.07 -0.47 19.65
CA LEU A 124 -0.37 0.82 20.12
C LEU A 124 0.41 1.22 21.40
N PRO A 125 1.20 2.31 21.36
CA PRO A 125 1.99 2.71 22.52
C PRO A 125 1.10 3.38 23.57
N SER A 126 1.47 3.21 24.85
CA SER A 126 0.77 3.84 25.99
C SER A 126 1.21 5.29 26.25
N GLY A 127 2.12 5.83 25.45
CA GLY A 127 2.70 7.16 25.62
C GLY A 127 3.56 7.56 24.42
N PRO A 128 4.42 8.58 24.56
CA PRO A 128 5.31 8.99 23.49
C PRO A 128 6.18 7.85 22.97
N VAL A 129 6.38 7.82 21.65
CA VAL A 129 7.21 6.84 20.95
C VAL A 129 8.64 7.36 20.87
N ASP A 130 9.60 6.58 21.35
CA ASP A 130 11.01 6.88 21.13
C ASP A 130 11.32 6.76 19.63
N LEU A 131 11.86 7.83 19.06
CA LEU A 131 12.19 7.94 17.64
C LEU A 131 13.65 8.37 17.52
N THR A 132 14.43 7.71 16.67
CA THR A 132 15.78 8.17 16.33
C THR A 132 15.82 8.42 14.84
N LEU A 133 16.28 9.59 14.44
CA LEU A 133 16.45 9.97 13.03
C LEU A 133 17.92 9.88 12.64
N MET A 134 18.19 9.62 11.37
CA MET A 134 19.52 9.80 10.81
C MET A 134 19.80 11.30 10.62
N PHE A 135 20.97 11.75 11.08
CA PHE A 135 21.35 13.15 11.06
C PHE A 135 22.28 13.50 9.89
N GLY A 136 22.04 14.66 9.27
CA GLY A 136 22.85 15.18 8.16
C GLY A 136 22.73 14.36 6.88
N ASP A 137 23.80 14.31 6.09
CA ASP A 137 23.85 13.53 4.86
C ASP A 137 24.14 12.05 5.13
N TYR A 138 23.10 11.29 5.49
CA TYR A 138 23.24 9.86 5.73
C TYR A 138 23.64 9.07 4.49
N LYS A 139 23.34 9.57 3.28
CA LYS A 139 23.67 8.90 2.01
C LYS A 139 25.18 8.88 1.82
N ALA A 140 25.82 10.03 2.02
CA ALA A 140 27.28 10.17 2.02
C ALA A 140 27.95 9.32 3.12
N ARG A 141 27.22 8.96 4.17
CA ARG A 141 27.69 8.16 5.32
C ARG A 141 27.14 6.73 5.32
N SER A 142 26.57 6.26 4.22
CA SER A 142 25.85 4.97 4.14
C SER A 142 26.70 3.78 4.58
N ALA A 143 27.96 3.72 4.15
CA ALA A 143 28.91 2.68 4.56
C ALA A 143 29.10 2.60 6.08
N SER A 144 28.95 3.72 6.80
CA SER A 144 28.99 3.72 8.25
C SER A 144 27.71 3.14 8.86
N TYR A 145 26.53 3.34 8.27
CA TYR A 145 25.27 2.83 8.83
C TYR A 145 25.03 1.35 8.55
N GLN A 146 25.29 0.90 7.32
CA GLN A 146 24.89 -0.44 6.84
C GLN A 146 25.28 -1.60 7.77
N PRO A 147 26.50 -1.69 8.33
CA PRO A 147 26.87 -2.85 9.14
C PRO A 147 26.12 -2.97 10.47
N SER A 148 25.51 -1.89 10.98
CA SER A 148 24.98 -1.85 12.35
C SER A 148 23.53 -1.43 12.45
N CYS A 149 23.05 -0.60 11.52
CA CYS A 149 21.81 0.15 11.63
C CYS A 149 20.82 -0.09 10.49
N VAL A 150 21.08 -1.06 9.60
CA VAL A 150 20.26 -1.32 8.43
C VAL A 150 19.89 -2.80 8.43
N ASP A 151 18.61 -3.17 8.35
CA ASP A 151 18.17 -4.57 8.46
C ASP A 151 18.51 -5.44 7.24
N GLU A 152 18.62 -4.82 6.07
CA GLU A 152 18.94 -5.46 4.80
C GLU A 152 19.99 -4.64 4.01
N ALA A 153 20.91 -5.33 3.33
CA ALA A 153 21.88 -4.65 2.48
C ALA A 153 21.17 -3.93 1.34
N THR A 154 21.47 -2.65 1.15
CA THR A 154 20.72 -1.79 0.25
C THR A 154 21.62 -0.69 -0.32
N ASP A 155 21.17 -0.02 -1.37
CA ASP A 155 21.89 1.15 -1.90
C ASP A 155 21.81 2.35 -0.94
N ALA A 156 22.64 3.36 -1.17
CA ALA A 156 22.70 4.53 -0.29
C ALA A 156 21.38 5.34 -0.28
N ASP A 157 20.62 5.33 -1.38
CA ASP A 157 19.38 6.08 -1.55
C ASP A 157 18.18 5.39 -0.89
N SER A 158 18.23 4.08 -0.70
CA SER A 158 17.20 3.24 -0.08
C SER A 158 17.45 2.99 1.41
N LEU A 159 18.60 3.43 1.94
CA LEU A 159 19.02 3.20 3.33
C LEU A 159 18.00 3.65 4.38
N TRP A 160 17.29 4.76 4.12
CA TRP A 160 16.28 5.29 5.05
C TRP A 160 15.13 4.32 5.32
N TYR A 161 14.79 3.45 4.36
CA TYR A 161 13.70 2.49 4.50
C TYR A 161 14.10 1.33 5.40
N HIS A 162 15.33 0.84 5.20
CA HIS A 162 15.91 -0.27 5.95
C HIS A 162 16.54 0.17 7.27
N TYR A 163 16.50 1.47 7.59
CA TYR A 163 17.05 2.00 8.82
C TYR A 163 16.33 1.39 10.04
N ALA A 164 17.11 0.70 10.87
CA ALA A 164 16.65 -0.13 11.96
C ALA A 164 17.37 0.26 13.27
N PRO A 165 17.05 1.43 13.88
CA PRO A 165 17.72 1.92 15.09
C PRO A 165 17.60 0.99 16.30
N ARG A 166 16.64 0.06 16.33
CA ARG A 166 16.43 -0.84 17.47
C ARG A 166 17.37 -2.04 17.48
N ARG A 167 18.10 -2.29 16.39
CA ARG A 167 19.15 -3.34 16.35
C ARG A 167 20.18 -3.09 17.44
N SER A 168 20.63 -4.16 18.11
CA SER A 168 21.58 -4.08 19.23
C SER A 168 22.85 -3.29 18.87
N ALA A 169 23.46 -3.59 17.72
CA ALA A 169 24.64 -2.88 17.22
C ALA A 169 24.37 -1.39 16.96
N CYS A 170 23.21 -1.04 16.40
CA CYS A 170 22.84 0.36 16.20
C CYS A 170 22.64 1.09 17.53
N ARG A 171 21.91 0.47 18.48
CA ARG A 171 21.70 1.02 19.83
C ARG A 171 23.00 1.30 20.56
N THR A 172 23.99 0.42 20.45
CA THR A 172 25.33 0.65 21.02
C THR A 172 25.99 1.88 20.44
N ARG A 173 25.89 2.09 19.12
CA ARG A 173 26.45 3.27 18.45
C ARG A 173 25.72 4.56 18.80
N ILE A 174 24.39 4.53 18.81
CA ILE A 174 23.56 5.66 19.25
C ILE A 174 23.94 6.06 20.69
N THR A 175 24.04 5.08 21.59
CA THR A 175 24.41 5.33 23.00
C THR A 175 25.82 5.91 23.11
N ALA A 176 26.79 5.36 22.36
CA ALA A 176 28.17 5.86 22.37
C ALA A 176 28.26 7.31 21.90
N GLU A 177 27.56 7.66 20.81
CA GLU A 177 27.50 9.03 20.31
C GLU A 177 26.86 9.98 21.33
N LEU A 178 25.71 9.61 21.92
CA LEU A 178 25.04 10.43 22.93
C LEU A 178 25.91 10.66 24.17
N ASN A 179 26.66 9.64 24.61
CA ASN A 179 27.58 9.78 25.72
C ASN A 179 28.72 10.76 25.40
N ALA A 180 29.26 10.73 24.18
CA ALA A 180 30.28 11.69 23.73
C ALA A 180 29.72 13.12 23.68
N ILE A 181 28.53 13.30 23.11
CA ILE A 181 27.84 14.61 23.05
C ILE A 181 27.58 15.15 24.47
N ASN A 182 27.08 14.32 25.37
CA ASN A 182 26.80 14.72 26.75
C ASN A 182 28.09 15.08 27.50
N ALA A 183 29.19 14.35 27.29
CA ALA A 183 30.48 14.63 27.91
C ALA A 183 31.12 15.94 27.41
N GLU A 184 30.89 16.32 26.15
CA GLU A 184 31.32 17.61 25.62
C GLU A 184 30.43 18.77 26.08
N LYS A 185 29.12 18.52 26.21
CA LYS A 185 28.14 19.54 26.64
C LYS A 185 28.46 20.12 28.02
N THR A 186 29.00 19.32 28.94
CA THR A 186 29.42 19.78 30.28
C THR A 186 30.63 20.72 30.26
N GLN A 187 31.32 20.82 29.11
CA GLN A 187 32.51 21.63 28.91
C GLN A 187 32.22 22.93 28.14
N LEU A 188 30.96 23.17 27.75
CA LEU A 188 30.54 24.38 27.04
C LEU A 188 30.32 25.53 28.03
N SER A 189 30.76 26.73 27.67
CA SER A 189 30.51 27.94 28.47
C SER A 189 29.06 28.43 28.34
N ASP A 190 28.44 28.24 27.18
CA ASP A 190 27.02 28.53 26.97
C ASP A 190 26.39 27.48 26.02
N PRO A 191 25.71 26.46 26.57
CA PRO A 191 25.05 25.43 25.77
C PRO A 191 23.90 25.93 24.87
N ASN A 192 23.45 27.19 25.02
CA ASN A 192 22.40 27.77 24.17
C ASN A 192 22.96 28.34 22.86
N THR A 193 24.26 28.67 22.82
CA THR A 193 24.94 29.30 21.67
C THR A 193 26.17 28.51 21.21
N GLN A 194 26.52 27.43 21.90
CA GLN A 194 27.67 26.58 21.58
C GLN A 194 27.28 25.11 21.48
N ILE A 195 28.03 24.37 20.67
CA ILE A 195 27.97 22.91 20.59
C ILE A 195 29.38 22.30 20.61
N GLY A 196 29.46 21.03 21.00
CA GLY A 196 30.69 20.25 20.95
C GLY A 196 31.00 19.72 19.54
N GLN A 197 32.22 19.20 19.35
CA GLN A 197 32.65 18.61 18.10
C GLN A 197 31.91 17.32 17.76
N ALA A 198 31.55 16.50 18.77
CA ALA A 198 30.73 15.31 18.61
C ALA A 198 29.31 15.65 18.18
N ASP A 199 28.72 16.75 18.69
CA ASP A 199 27.38 17.20 18.28
C ASP A 199 27.39 17.72 16.84
N ALA A 200 28.42 18.49 16.46
CA ALA A 200 28.60 18.95 15.09
C ALA A 200 28.81 17.80 14.08
N ASN A 201 29.34 16.66 14.53
CA ASN A 201 29.61 15.47 13.70
C ASN A 201 28.58 14.34 13.87
N ARG A 202 27.46 14.62 14.54
CA ARG A 202 26.39 13.67 14.87
C ARG A 202 25.93 12.82 13.69
N TYR A 203 25.60 11.55 13.96
CA TYR A 203 24.95 10.61 13.03
C TYR A 203 23.49 10.36 13.39
N PHE A 204 23.10 10.56 14.66
CA PHE A 204 21.78 10.18 15.18
C PHE A 204 21.13 11.32 15.95
N LEU A 205 19.83 11.53 15.71
CA LEU A 205 19.01 12.46 16.47
C LEU A 205 17.87 11.72 17.16
N PRO A 206 18.04 11.34 18.44
CA PRO A 206 16.94 10.86 19.25
C PRO A 206 15.96 12.00 19.52
N THR A 207 14.68 11.71 19.36
CA THR A 207 13.53 12.56 19.67
C THR A 207 12.38 11.68 20.19
N ARG A 208 11.23 12.28 20.46
CA ARG A 208 10.00 11.59 20.85
C ARG A 208 8.86 12.05 19.97
N ALA A 209 8.12 11.09 19.43
CA ALA A 209 6.89 11.34 18.73
C ALA A 209 5.69 11.16 19.65
N ILE A 210 4.75 12.08 19.60
CA ILE A 210 3.45 11.99 20.25
C ILE A 210 2.47 11.44 19.21
N LEU A 211 1.63 10.51 19.63
CA LEU A 211 0.54 9.97 18.82
C LEU A 211 -0.78 10.39 19.44
N THR A 212 -1.55 11.18 18.71
CA THR A 212 -2.87 11.65 19.13
C THR A 212 -3.93 10.87 18.35
N PRO A 213 -4.77 10.05 18.99
CA PRO A 213 -5.80 9.28 18.28
C PRO A 213 -6.74 10.18 17.50
N VAL A 214 -7.13 9.76 16.30
CA VAL A 214 -8.24 10.37 15.56
C VAL A 214 -9.54 9.61 15.89
N THR A 215 -10.66 10.33 15.97
CA THR A 215 -11.96 9.74 16.37
C THR A 215 -12.65 9.13 15.16
N ALA A 216 -13.14 7.90 15.32
CA ALA A 216 -13.70 7.13 14.21
C ALA A 216 -15.17 7.45 13.89
N PRO A 217 -15.52 7.81 12.63
CA PRO A 217 -16.85 7.67 12.08
C PRO A 217 -17.15 6.17 11.77
N PRO A 218 -18.43 5.80 11.61
CA PRO A 218 -18.81 4.41 11.39
C PRO A 218 -18.30 3.86 10.05
N THR A 219 -18.17 2.54 9.98
CA THR A 219 -17.77 1.78 8.78
C THR A 219 -18.44 2.31 7.51
N ALA A 220 -17.66 2.81 6.56
CA ALA A 220 -18.16 3.23 5.24
C ALA A 220 -18.20 2.04 4.25
N TRP A 221 -18.95 2.24 3.17
CA TRP A 221 -19.05 1.31 2.06
C TRP A 221 -18.44 1.94 0.81
N PRO A 222 -17.91 1.15 -0.12
CA PRO A 222 -17.70 1.63 -1.48
C PRO A 222 -19.00 2.22 -2.05
N GLU A 223 -18.91 3.20 -2.95
CA GLU A 223 -20.06 3.74 -3.72
C GLU A 223 -20.54 2.72 -4.76
N HIS A 224 -21.01 1.56 -4.28
CA HIS A 224 -21.45 0.43 -5.08
C HIS A 224 -22.56 0.84 -6.06
N ASP A 225 -23.42 1.77 -5.67
CA ASP A 225 -24.46 2.25 -6.57
C ASP A 225 -23.92 3.10 -7.73
N GLN A 226 -22.87 3.88 -7.50
CA GLN A 226 -22.16 4.56 -8.58
C GLN A 226 -21.40 3.54 -9.43
N LEU A 227 -20.71 2.57 -8.83
CA LEU A 227 -19.99 1.50 -9.53
C LEU A 227 -20.91 0.74 -10.49
N TRP A 228 -22.08 0.32 -10.01
CA TRP A 228 -23.09 -0.41 -10.79
C TRP A 228 -24.08 0.50 -11.55
N GLY A 229 -23.84 1.82 -11.57
CA GLY A 229 -24.60 2.80 -12.35
C GLY A 229 -26.03 3.09 -11.86
N PHE A 230 -26.44 2.63 -10.68
CA PHE A 230 -27.70 3.05 -10.07
C PHE A 230 -27.68 4.51 -9.61
N ALA A 231 -26.49 5.05 -9.35
CA ALA A 231 -26.20 6.47 -9.16
C ALA A 231 -25.14 6.93 -10.19
N GLY A 232 -25.04 8.24 -10.44
CA GLY A 232 -24.12 8.78 -11.44
C GLY A 232 -24.51 8.40 -12.88
N ASN A 233 -23.58 7.77 -13.62
CA ASN A 233 -23.82 7.40 -15.02
C ASN A 233 -24.71 6.16 -15.15
N GLN A 234 -26.01 6.39 -15.39
CA GLN A 234 -26.99 5.32 -15.54
C GLN A 234 -26.92 4.58 -16.88
N SER A 235 -26.17 5.07 -17.88
CA SER A 235 -25.99 4.38 -19.16
C SER A 235 -24.91 3.30 -19.11
N ARG A 236 -24.30 3.07 -17.95
CA ARG A 236 -23.21 2.11 -17.77
C ARG A 236 -23.71 0.68 -18.02
N THR A 237 -23.00 -0.04 -18.89
CA THR A 237 -23.27 -1.45 -19.23
C THR A 237 -22.18 -2.40 -18.72
N LYS A 238 -21.09 -1.87 -18.18
CA LYS A 238 -19.98 -2.67 -17.64
C LYS A 238 -19.26 -2.00 -16.49
N VAL A 239 -18.62 -2.82 -15.65
CA VAL A 239 -17.59 -2.43 -14.68
C VAL A 239 -16.26 -2.95 -15.18
N VAL A 240 -15.25 -2.08 -15.26
CA VAL A 240 -13.92 -2.41 -15.77
C VAL A 240 -12.90 -2.41 -14.65
N VAL A 241 -12.24 -3.54 -14.45
CA VAL A 241 -11.16 -3.72 -13.48
C VAL A 241 -9.83 -3.81 -14.21
N TYR A 242 -8.83 -3.07 -13.76
CA TYR A 242 -7.44 -3.25 -14.18
C TYR A 242 -6.63 -3.82 -13.02
N SER A 243 -5.89 -4.89 -13.27
CA SER A 243 -5.00 -5.49 -12.28
C SER A 243 -3.59 -5.73 -12.82
N PHE A 244 -2.60 -5.27 -12.08
CA PHE A 244 -1.19 -5.24 -12.48
C PHE A 244 -0.33 -6.02 -11.50
N PHE A 245 0.58 -6.83 -12.03
CA PHE A 245 1.56 -7.59 -11.28
C PHE A 245 2.96 -7.29 -11.81
N GLY A 246 3.77 -6.64 -10.99
CA GLY A 246 5.17 -6.36 -11.31
C GLY A 246 6.04 -7.60 -11.32
N VAL A 247 7.12 -7.58 -12.09
CA VAL A 247 8.23 -8.53 -11.94
C VAL A 247 8.96 -8.25 -10.62
N ASP A 248 9.20 -9.29 -9.83
CA ASP A 248 9.91 -9.14 -8.55
C ASP A 248 11.42 -8.97 -8.77
N SER A 249 12.04 -9.87 -9.53
CA SER A 249 13.50 -9.90 -9.68
C SER A 249 13.97 -10.27 -11.08
N ASP A 250 13.32 -11.23 -11.74
CA ASP A 250 13.74 -11.70 -13.08
C ASP A 250 12.53 -12.15 -13.88
N LYS A 251 12.19 -11.38 -14.91
CA LYS A 251 11.05 -11.67 -15.80
C LYS A 251 11.15 -13.01 -16.52
N ALA A 252 12.35 -13.56 -16.69
CA ALA A 252 12.58 -14.83 -17.37
C ALA A 252 12.46 -16.02 -16.39
N ASN A 253 12.50 -15.76 -15.09
CA ASN A 253 12.43 -16.79 -14.06
C ASN A 253 10.98 -17.21 -13.83
N PRO A 254 10.60 -18.48 -14.09
CA PRO A 254 9.25 -18.94 -13.80
C PRO A 254 8.92 -19.05 -12.31
N ALA A 255 9.92 -18.89 -11.44
CA ALA A 255 9.75 -18.78 -10.00
C ALA A 255 9.76 -17.33 -9.49
N ASP A 256 9.75 -16.34 -10.40
CA ASP A 256 9.56 -14.93 -10.02
C ASP A 256 8.26 -14.78 -9.23
N LEU A 257 8.34 -14.10 -8.09
CA LEU A 257 7.21 -13.98 -7.18
C LEU A 257 6.05 -13.19 -7.79
N GLY A 258 6.34 -12.24 -8.69
CA GLY A 258 5.34 -11.52 -9.47
C GLY A 258 4.48 -12.45 -10.32
N LEU A 259 5.11 -13.35 -11.07
CA LEU A 259 4.40 -14.34 -11.89
C LEU A 259 3.63 -15.34 -11.03
N VAL A 260 4.24 -15.82 -9.94
CA VAL A 260 3.60 -16.79 -9.02
C VAL A 260 2.32 -16.19 -8.43
N GLU A 261 2.39 -14.95 -7.96
CA GLU A 261 1.25 -14.27 -7.35
C GLU A 261 0.23 -13.82 -8.39
N TYR A 262 0.64 -13.49 -9.61
CA TYR A 262 -0.26 -13.25 -10.73
C TYR A 262 -1.12 -14.49 -11.05
N LEU A 263 -0.51 -15.68 -11.10
CA LEU A 263 -1.26 -16.92 -11.33
C LEU A 263 -2.09 -17.33 -10.11
N ARG A 264 -1.63 -17.02 -8.89
CA ARG A 264 -2.44 -17.19 -7.66
C ARG A 264 -3.68 -16.30 -7.69
N PHE A 265 -3.55 -15.06 -8.15
CA PHE A 265 -4.66 -14.13 -8.36
C PHE A 265 -5.69 -14.69 -9.35
N GLN A 266 -5.25 -15.18 -10.51
CA GLN A 266 -6.14 -15.79 -11.50
C GLN A 266 -6.89 -17.01 -10.95
N ARG A 267 -6.18 -17.88 -10.22
CA ARG A 267 -6.76 -19.05 -9.55
C ARG A 267 -7.87 -18.64 -8.58
N GLU A 268 -7.60 -17.64 -7.75
CA GLU A 268 -8.54 -17.16 -6.74
C GLU A 268 -9.77 -16.50 -7.40
N LEU A 269 -9.56 -15.66 -8.43
CA LEU A 269 -10.65 -15.08 -9.22
C LEU A 269 -11.54 -16.16 -9.85
N ARG A 270 -10.95 -17.18 -10.52
CA ARG A 270 -11.71 -18.27 -11.14
C ARG A 270 -12.49 -19.11 -10.13
N THR A 271 -11.95 -19.24 -8.91
CA THR A 271 -12.62 -19.98 -7.83
C THR A 271 -13.83 -19.21 -7.32
N LYS A 272 -13.71 -17.89 -7.14
CA LYS A 272 -14.77 -17.02 -6.59
C LYS A 272 -15.77 -16.54 -7.64
N LEU A 273 -15.34 -16.44 -8.90
CA LEU A 273 -16.11 -15.99 -10.05
C LEU A 273 -16.09 -17.10 -11.13
N PRO A 274 -16.75 -18.25 -10.92
CA PRO A 274 -16.65 -19.41 -11.80
C PRO A 274 -17.23 -19.20 -13.21
N ALA A 275 -17.99 -18.11 -13.43
CA ALA A 275 -18.49 -17.72 -14.75
C ALA A 275 -17.51 -16.86 -15.56
N LEU A 276 -16.39 -16.43 -14.96
CA LEU A 276 -15.36 -15.62 -15.61
C LEU A 276 -14.65 -16.40 -16.73
N ARG A 277 -14.50 -15.80 -17.92
CA ARG A 277 -13.85 -16.41 -19.09
C ARG A 277 -12.85 -15.44 -19.71
N VAL A 278 -11.73 -15.95 -20.21
CA VAL A 278 -10.85 -15.16 -21.09
C VAL A 278 -11.57 -14.93 -22.41
N THR A 279 -11.71 -13.67 -22.79
CA THR A 279 -12.37 -13.24 -24.02
C THR A 279 -11.39 -12.64 -25.01
N GLU A 280 -10.28 -12.08 -24.54
CA GLU A 280 -9.28 -11.43 -25.37
C GLU A 280 -7.87 -11.58 -24.76
N THR A 281 -6.88 -11.62 -25.65
CA THR A 281 -5.47 -11.42 -25.31
C THR A 281 -4.82 -10.43 -26.26
N SER A 282 -3.97 -9.54 -25.74
CA SER A 282 -3.26 -8.56 -26.56
C SER A 282 -1.79 -8.40 -26.10
N PRO A 283 -0.80 -8.78 -26.94
CA PRO A 283 -0.94 -9.44 -28.24
C PRO A 283 -1.62 -10.82 -28.16
N ASN A 284 -2.29 -11.24 -29.25
CA ASN A 284 -3.03 -12.51 -29.28
C ASN A 284 -2.16 -13.72 -28.92
N ALA A 285 -2.64 -14.56 -28.01
CA ALA A 285 -1.96 -15.78 -27.58
C ALA A 285 -2.94 -16.88 -27.17
N TRP A 286 -2.53 -18.11 -27.45
CA TRP A 286 -3.21 -19.32 -27.00
C TRP A 286 -2.63 -19.74 -25.66
N LEU A 287 -3.18 -19.19 -24.56
CA LEU A 287 -2.62 -19.30 -23.21
C LEU A 287 -2.51 -20.75 -22.67
N LEU A 288 -3.19 -21.70 -23.32
CA LEU A 288 -3.21 -23.11 -22.94
C LEU A 288 -2.49 -24.03 -23.95
N ASP A 289 -1.84 -23.47 -24.97
CA ASP A 289 -1.12 -24.23 -25.99
C ASP A 289 0.36 -24.40 -25.62
N PHE A 290 0.65 -25.50 -24.94
CA PHE A 290 2.00 -25.86 -24.52
C PHE A 290 2.56 -27.03 -25.32
N TYR A 291 3.89 -27.05 -25.53
CA TYR A 291 4.56 -28.04 -26.36
C TYR A 291 5.75 -28.67 -25.63
N ILE A 292 5.94 -29.98 -25.77
CA ILE A 292 7.11 -30.71 -25.27
C ILE A 292 7.61 -31.60 -26.38
N ASP A 293 8.92 -31.53 -26.68
CA ASP A 293 9.55 -32.27 -27.79
C ASP A 293 8.82 -32.08 -29.13
N GLY A 294 8.31 -30.86 -29.38
CA GLY A 294 7.56 -30.49 -30.58
C GLY A 294 6.10 -30.97 -30.62
N GLN A 295 5.62 -31.67 -29.60
CA GLN A 295 4.24 -32.16 -29.52
C GLN A 295 3.40 -31.30 -28.58
N LYS A 296 2.20 -30.91 -29.02
CA LYS A 296 1.25 -30.17 -28.19
C LYS A 296 0.76 -31.06 -27.05
N LEU A 297 0.77 -30.52 -25.83
CA LEU A 297 0.20 -31.17 -24.66
C LEU A 297 -1.34 -31.16 -24.77
N PRO A 298 -2.02 -32.32 -24.67
CA PRO A 298 -3.46 -32.38 -24.81
C PRO A 298 -4.16 -31.87 -23.53
N ASN A 299 -5.31 -31.21 -23.72
CA ASN A 299 -6.25 -30.86 -22.64
C ASN A 299 -5.65 -30.07 -21.47
N VAL A 300 -4.64 -29.22 -21.73
CA VAL A 300 -4.12 -28.32 -20.70
C VAL A 300 -5.22 -27.36 -20.25
N THR A 301 -5.41 -27.26 -18.94
CA THR A 301 -6.36 -26.36 -18.32
C THR A 301 -5.64 -25.25 -17.56
N TRP A 302 -6.35 -24.18 -17.23
CA TRP A 302 -5.87 -23.13 -16.31
C TRP A 302 -5.36 -23.69 -14.98
N ALA A 303 -6.09 -24.66 -14.41
CA ALA A 303 -5.70 -25.29 -13.15
C ALA A 303 -4.39 -26.08 -13.28
N ASP A 304 -4.05 -26.57 -14.47
CA ASP A 304 -2.75 -27.21 -14.71
C ASP A 304 -1.63 -26.17 -14.68
N VAL A 305 -1.77 -25.08 -15.44
CA VAL A 305 -0.78 -24.00 -15.50
C VAL A 305 -0.53 -23.40 -14.12
N GLU A 306 -1.60 -23.09 -13.39
CA GLU A 306 -1.52 -22.56 -12.03
C GLU A 306 -0.78 -23.56 -11.11
N ARG A 307 -1.06 -24.87 -11.19
CA ARG A 307 -0.39 -25.88 -10.35
C ARG A 307 1.09 -26.03 -10.68
N TRP A 308 1.47 -25.93 -11.96
CA TRP A 308 2.87 -26.03 -12.38
C TRP A 308 3.73 -24.91 -11.78
N VAL A 309 3.18 -23.69 -11.72
CA VAL A 309 3.91 -22.52 -11.22
C VAL A 309 3.74 -22.33 -9.72
N VAL A 310 2.50 -22.23 -9.24
CA VAL A 310 2.18 -21.87 -7.84
C VAL A 310 2.54 -22.99 -6.88
N ASP A 311 2.17 -24.22 -7.22
CA ASP A 311 2.33 -25.37 -6.32
C ASP A 311 3.57 -26.20 -6.67
N LYS A 312 4.17 -25.97 -7.85
CA LYS A 312 5.29 -26.77 -8.40
C LYS A 312 4.95 -28.26 -8.49
N THR A 313 3.70 -28.58 -8.81
CA THR A 313 3.18 -29.96 -8.92
C THR A 313 2.31 -30.14 -10.16
N GLY A 314 1.84 -31.37 -10.41
CA GLY A 314 0.89 -31.64 -11.49
C GLY A 314 1.47 -31.60 -12.90
N PHE A 315 2.79 -31.71 -13.05
CA PHE A 315 3.44 -31.73 -14.36
C PHE A 315 2.93 -32.90 -15.23
N PRO A 316 2.71 -32.69 -16.55
CA PRO A 316 2.25 -33.74 -17.46
C PRO A 316 3.21 -34.94 -17.51
N ALA A 317 2.69 -36.12 -17.80
CA ALA A 317 3.51 -37.34 -17.92
C ALA A 317 4.66 -37.20 -18.94
N ALA A 318 4.44 -36.47 -20.05
CA ALA A 318 5.45 -36.18 -21.07
C ALA A 318 6.68 -35.40 -20.53
N VAL A 319 6.46 -34.62 -19.46
CA VAL A 319 7.50 -33.88 -18.73
C VAL A 319 8.08 -34.74 -17.61
N GLY A 320 7.22 -35.39 -16.82
CA GLY A 320 7.60 -36.28 -15.73
C GLY A 320 8.50 -35.60 -14.68
N THR A 321 9.59 -36.26 -14.30
CA THR A 321 10.62 -35.76 -13.38
C THR A 321 11.81 -35.12 -14.08
N ASN A 322 11.79 -35.01 -15.42
CA ASN A 322 12.90 -34.45 -16.18
C ASN A 322 13.01 -32.93 -15.95
N ALA A 323 14.12 -32.50 -15.33
CA ALA A 323 14.33 -31.10 -14.97
C ALA A 323 14.37 -30.16 -16.19
N THR A 324 14.99 -30.58 -17.29
CA THR A 324 15.06 -29.79 -18.53
C THR A 324 13.68 -29.58 -19.14
N LYS A 325 12.86 -30.63 -19.24
CA LYS A 325 11.49 -30.52 -19.75
C LYS A 325 10.59 -29.67 -18.85
N ARG A 326 10.80 -29.72 -17.53
CA ARG A 326 10.09 -28.85 -16.58
C ARG A 326 10.46 -27.39 -16.81
N ALA A 327 11.76 -27.10 -16.91
CA ALA A 327 12.23 -25.74 -17.21
C ALA A 327 11.70 -25.24 -18.56
N GLU A 328 11.65 -26.10 -19.57
CA GLU A 328 11.06 -25.79 -20.88
C GLU A 328 9.57 -25.42 -20.79
N LEU A 329 8.77 -26.26 -20.13
CA LEU A 329 7.35 -26.00 -19.93
C LEU A 329 7.12 -24.67 -19.20
N LEU A 330 7.87 -24.45 -18.11
CA LEU A 330 7.73 -23.26 -17.30
C LEU A 330 8.16 -21.98 -18.03
N ARG A 331 9.17 -22.05 -18.92
CA ARG A 331 9.54 -20.92 -19.76
C ARG A 331 8.45 -20.56 -20.78
N GLN A 332 7.72 -21.55 -21.29
CA GLN A 332 6.54 -21.28 -22.11
C GLN A 332 5.45 -20.57 -21.31
N VAL A 333 5.25 -20.93 -20.03
CA VAL A 333 4.31 -20.19 -19.16
C VAL A 333 4.72 -18.73 -19.05
N VAL A 334 5.98 -18.43 -18.74
CA VAL A 334 6.50 -17.06 -18.70
C VAL A 334 6.20 -16.33 -20.02
N SER A 335 6.53 -16.93 -21.16
CA SER A 335 6.31 -16.31 -22.48
C SER A 335 4.83 -16.07 -22.82
N LEU A 336 3.93 -16.95 -22.36
CA LEU A 336 2.49 -16.86 -22.63
C LEU A 336 1.75 -15.94 -21.65
N TYR A 337 2.31 -15.65 -20.47
CA TYR A 337 1.61 -14.88 -19.44
C TYR A 337 2.23 -13.51 -19.14
N SER A 338 3.48 -13.27 -19.52
CA SER A 338 4.15 -11.97 -19.32
C SER A 338 3.95 -11.02 -20.50
N GLU A 339 4.00 -9.72 -20.20
CA GLU A 339 3.92 -8.59 -21.15
C GLU A 339 2.71 -8.64 -22.08
N ARG A 340 1.56 -9.02 -21.54
CA ARG A 340 0.31 -9.21 -22.30
C ARG A 340 -0.91 -8.84 -21.48
N TRP A 341 -1.87 -8.19 -22.13
CA TRP A 341 -3.21 -8.02 -21.60
C TRP A 341 -3.96 -9.35 -21.71
N ILE A 342 -4.44 -9.86 -20.59
CA ILE A 342 -5.41 -10.96 -20.54
C ILE A 342 -6.71 -10.39 -20.02
N VAL A 343 -7.73 -10.36 -20.90
CA VAL A 343 -9.05 -9.81 -20.61
C VAL A 343 -9.99 -10.94 -20.26
N TRP A 344 -10.58 -10.83 -19.08
CA TRP A 344 -11.60 -11.72 -18.58
C TRP A 344 -12.95 -11.02 -18.61
N SER A 345 -14.01 -11.73 -18.96
CA SER A 345 -15.36 -11.18 -18.94
C SER A 345 -16.35 -12.15 -18.29
N MET A 346 -17.35 -11.57 -17.64
CA MET A 346 -18.46 -12.29 -17.01
C MET A 346 -19.73 -11.45 -17.14
N PRO A 347 -20.80 -11.93 -17.81
CA PRO A 347 -22.10 -11.28 -17.73
C PRO A 347 -22.64 -11.37 -16.31
N VAL A 348 -23.33 -10.33 -15.87
CA VAL A 348 -23.97 -10.29 -14.55
C VAL A 348 -25.33 -9.60 -14.61
N ARG A 349 -26.22 -10.04 -13.74
CA ARG A 349 -27.45 -9.34 -13.35
C ARG A 349 -27.22 -8.62 -12.04
N VAL A 350 -27.51 -7.33 -12.03
CA VAL A 350 -27.37 -6.48 -10.85
C VAL A 350 -28.73 -5.93 -10.45
N LYS A 351 -29.09 -6.04 -9.18
CA LYS A 351 -30.38 -5.55 -8.65
C LYS A 351 -30.21 -4.55 -7.53
N ARG A 352 -31.01 -3.48 -7.55
CA ARG A 352 -31.20 -2.53 -6.45
C ARG A 352 -32.63 -2.03 -6.45
N GLY A 353 -33.31 -2.04 -5.30
CA GLY A 353 -34.65 -1.44 -5.17
C GLY A 353 -35.69 -1.94 -6.18
N GLY A 354 -35.63 -3.23 -6.56
CA GLY A 354 -36.54 -3.82 -7.55
C GLY A 354 -36.16 -3.59 -9.02
N VAL A 355 -35.16 -2.75 -9.31
CA VAL A 355 -34.62 -2.55 -10.66
C VAL A 355 -33.51 -3.57 -10.93
N GLU A 356 -33.62 -4.31 -12.03
CA GLU A 356 -32.60 -5.24 -12.53
C GLU A 356 -31.89 -4.64 -13.76
N ARG A 357 -30.57 -4.81 -13.84
CA ARG A 357 -29.74 -4.43 -14.99
C ARG A 357 -28.89 -5.60 -15.45
N GLN A 358 -28.75 -5.74 -16.76
CA GLN A 358 -27.76 -6.62 -17.38
C GLN A 358 -26.46 -5.83 -17.56
N MET A 359 -25.37 -6.33 -17.00
CA MET A 359 -24.06 -5.70 -17.07
C MET A 359 -22.99 -6.73 -17.38
N THR A 360 -21.78 -6.27 -17.67
CA THR A 360 -20.59 -7.12 -17.80
C THR A 360 -19.53 -6.68 -16.79
N VAL A 361 -18.92 -7.64 -16.11
CA VAL A 361 -17.63 -7.43 -15.43
C VAL A 361 -16.53 -7.73 -16.42
N GLU A 362 -15.64 -6.77 -16.65
CA GLU A 362 -14.44 -6.92 -17.50
C GLU A 362 -13.20 -6.75 -16.62
N ILE A 363 -12.35 -7.77 -16.51
CA ILE A 363 -11.12 -7.71 -15.72
C ILE A 363 -9.94 -7.82 -16.68
N ARG A 364 -9.19 -6.73 -16.82
CA ARG A 364 -7.97 -6.65 -17.62
C ARG A 364 -6.79 -6.86 -16.71
N THR A 365 -5.97 -7.86 -17.03
CA THR A 365 -4.88 -8.26 -16.15
C THR A 365 -3.56 -8.24 -16.91
N TRP A 366 -2.49 -7.85 -16.22
CA TRP A 366 -1.14 -7.73 -16.78
C TRP A 366 -0.10 -8.20 -15.78
N HIS A 367 0.88 -8.97 -16.24
CA HIS A 367 2.12 -9.26 -15.52
C HIS A 367 3.32 -8.82 -16.36
N GLY A 368 4.26 -8.06 -15.80
CA GLY A 368 5.44 -7.62 -16.56
C GLY A 368 6.35 -6.64 -15.83
N GLU A 369 7.40 -6.19 -16.54
CA GLU A 369 8.36 -5.21 -16.04
C GLU A 369 7.72 -3.83 -15.93
N GLU A 370 8.02 -3.15 -14.83
CA GLU A 370 7.47 -1.83 -14.49
C GLU A 370 8.56 -0.77 -14.42
N ASP A 371 9.75 -1.17 -13.98
CA ASP A 371 10.90 -0.31 -13.82
C ASP A 371 12.15 -0.92 -14.48
N GLY A 372 13.16 -0.09 -14.72
CA GLY A 372 14.38 -0.42 -15.44
C GLY A 372 14.73 0.65 -16.48
N SER A 373 14.78 0.26 -17.74
CA SER A 373 15.10 1.20 -18.83
C SER A 373 14.00 2.29 -18.97
N PRO A 374 14.32 3.46 -19.53
CA PRO A 374 13.32 4.50 -19.81
C PRO A 374 12.13 3.97 -20.62
N ASP A 375 12.36 3.08 -21.58
CA ASP A 375 11.29 2.47 -22.39
C ASP A 375 10.37 1.56 -21.56
N ILE A 376 10.92 0.79 -20.62
CA ILE A 376 10.13 -0.05 -19.70
C ILE A 376 9.22 0.82 -18.86
N ARG A 377 9.79 1.85 -18.21
CA ARG A 377 9.02 2.81 -17.39
C ARG A 377 7.95 3.52 -18.19
N GLN A 378 8.26 3.95 -19.41
CA GLN A 378 7.29 4.60 -20.28
C GLN A 378 6.12 3.67 -20.63
N ARG A 379 6.39 2.39 -20.97
CA ARG A 379 5.32 1.40 -21.24
C ARG A 379 4.48 1.15 -19.99
N ALA A 380 5.08 1.06 -18.81
CA ALA A 380 4.36 0.91 -17.55
C ALA A 380 3.42 2.09 -17.29
N ARG A 381 3.93 3.32 -17.41
CA ARG A 381 3.13 4.54 -17.30
C ARG A 381 1.94 4.56 -18.26
N TRP A 382 2.12 4.16 -19.52
CA TRP A 382 1.01 4.07 -20.48
C TRP A 382 -0.08 3.08 -20.06
N ARG A 383 0.30 1.93 -19.48
CA ARG A 383 -0.66 0.96 -18.97
C ARG A 383 -1.46 1.50 -17.78
N TYR A 384 -0.82 2.24 -16.87
CA TYR A 384 -1.54 2.85 -15.76
C TYR A 384 -2.42 4.01 -16.19
N LEU A 385 -1.99 4.82 -17.17
CA LEU A 385 -2.85 5.83 -17.79
C LEU A 385 -4.12 5.21 -18.39
N GLU A 386 -4.00 4.09 -19.11
CA GLU A 386 -5.16 3.36 -19.63
C GLU A 386 -6.13 2.96 -18.51
N ALA A 387 -5.58 2.49 -17.39
CA ALA A 387 -6.38 2.13 -16.23
C ALA A 387 -7.01 3.33 -15.51
N PHE A 388 -6.30 4.45 -15.37
CA PHE A 388 -6.86 5.67 -14.77
C PHE A 388 -7.97 6.24 -15.63
N TRP A 389 -7.83 6.25 -16.97
CA TRP A 389 -8.87 6.74 -17.87
C TRP A 389 -10.11 5.84 -17.95
N HIS A 390 -9.91 4.52 -17.92
CA HIS A 390 -10.95 3.57 -18.33
C HIS A 390 -11.39 2.59 -17.24
N GLY A 391 -10.60 2.43 -16.18
CA GLY A 391 -10.93 1.59 -15.05
C GLY A 391 -11.99 2.22 -14.15
N ASP A 392 -12.76 1.36 -13.50
CA ASP A 392 -13.57 1.70 -12.33
C ASP A 392 -12.90 1.16 -11.05
N VAL A 393 -12.16 0.04 -11.18
CA VAL A 393 -11.34 -0.54 -10.13
C VAL A 393 -9.91 -0.70 -10.65
N PHE A 394 -8.93 -0.18 -9.92
CA PHE A 394 -7.51 -0.36 -10.17
C PHE A 394 -6.90 -1.18 -9.05
N ALA A 395 -6.09 -2.19 -9.38
CA ALA A 395 -5.44 -3.05 -8.41
C ALA A 395 -3.99 -3.33 -8.79
N TYR A 396 -3.06 -2.69 -8.09
CA TYR A 396 -1.63 -2.88 -8.28
C TYR A 396 -1.07 -3.87 -7.25
N THR A 397 -0.19 -4.76 -7.70
CA THR A 397 0.59 -5.69 -6.88
C THR A 397 2.03 -5.68 -7.37
N GLY A 398 2.93 -5.06 -6.60
CA GLY A 398 4.31 -4.90 -7.04
C GLY A 398 5.19 -4.14 -6.07
N HIS A 399 6.37 -3.78 -6.55
CA HIS A 399 7.31 -2.96 -5.80
C HIS A 399 6.75 -1.55 -5.61
N SER A 400 7.03 -0.91 -4.47
CA SER A 400 6.73 0.52 -4.33
C SER A 400 7.71 1.39 -5.11
N HIS A 401 8.81 0.81 -5.61
CA HIS A 401 9.91 1.50 -6.29
C HIS A 401 10.42 2.71 -5.50
N PHE A 402 10.24 2.76 -4.18
CA PHE A 402 10.79 3.75 -3.26
C PHE A 402 10.82 5.23 -3.72
N GLY A 403 9.96 5.67 -4.64
CA GLY A 403 9.90 7.06 -5.10
C GLY A 403 10.38 7.30 -6.50
N HIS A 404 10.61 6.25 -7.28
CA HIS A 404 11.15 6.39 -8.63
C HIS A 404 10.42 5.51 -9.65
N GLY A 405 9.30 4.91 -9.22
CA GLY A 405 8.53 4.01 -10.06
C GLY A 405 7.66 4.73 -11.08
N PRO A 406 7.12 3.98 -12.05
CA PRO A 406 6.14 4.52 -12.99
C PRO A 406 4.82 4.94 -12.33
N LEU A 407 4.51 4.55 -11.10
CA LEU A 407 3.28 4.91 -10.38
C LEU A 407 3.39 6.17 -9.52
N GLU A 408 4.53 6.86 -9.54
CA GLU A 408 4.69 8.07 -8.73
C GLU A 408 3.70 9.17 -9.13
N PRO A 409 3.03 9.83 -8.18
CA PRO A 409 1.94 10.76 -8.48
C PRO A 409 2.33 11.92 -9.43
N TRP A 410 3.57 12.42 -9.38
CA TRP A 410 4.02 13.51 -10.26
C TRP A 410 4.11 13.15 -11.75
N GLU A 411 4.02 11.86 -12.10
CA GLU A 411 3.91 11.39 -13.49
C GLU A 411 2.51 11.62 -14.09
N TYR A 412 1.55 12.03 -13.24
CA TYR A 412 0.13 12.12 -13.55
C TYR A 412 -0.44 13.49 -13.17
N SER A 413 -1.68 13.72 -13.59
CA SER A 413 -2.45 14.93 -13.34
C SER A 413 -3.93 14.61 -13.25
N GLY A 414 -4.74 15.54 -12.76
CA GLY A 414 -6.19 15.35 -12.68
C GLY A 414 -6.87 15.10 -14.05
N ALA A 415 -6.24 15.50 -15.16
CA ALA A 415 -6.72 15.19 -16.51
C ALA A 415 -6.61 13.69 -16.87
N ASN A 416 -5.89 12.90 -16.06
CA ASN A 416 -5.76 11.46 -16.23
C ASN A 416 -6.91 10.67 -15.60
N PHE A 417 -7.78 11.33 -14.84
CA PHE A 417 -8.88 10.68 -14.13
C PHE A 417 -10.24 11.11 -14.69
N PRO A 418 -11.18 10.19 -14.85
CA PRO A 418 -12.55 10.50 -15.22
C PRO A 418 -13.31 11.15 -14.06
N ASP A 419 -14.32 11.96 -14.36
CA ASP A 419 -15.29 12.45 -13.37
C ASP A 419 -16.32 11.36 -13.03
N ARG A 420 -15.87 10.27 -12.39
CA ARG A 420 -16.73 9.18 -11.92
C ARG A 420 -16.06 8.45 -10.76
N TYR A 421 -16.86 7.69 -10.00
CA TYR A 421 -16.34 6.90 -8.90
C TYR A 421 -15.32 5.85 -9.36
N GLN A 422 -14.17 5.81 -8.70
CA GLN A 422 -13.11 4.82 -8.86
C GLN A 422 -12.62 4.32 -7.50
N THR A 423 -12.08 3.11 -7.48
CA THR A 423 -11.34 2.58 -6.33
C THR A 423 -9.95 2.15 -6.76
N LEU A 424 -8.91 2.55 -6.03
CA LEU A 424 -7.52 2.18 -6.31
C LEU A 424 -6.98 1.35 -5.16
N LEU A 425 -6.38 0.19 -5.46
CA LEU A 425 -5.56 -0.56 -4.52
C LEU A 425 -4.10 -0.48 -4.94
N PHE A 426 -3.24 -0.09 -4.01
CA PHE A 426 -1.79 -0.17 -4.15
C PHE A 426 -1.25 -1.21 -3.17
N ASN A 427 -1.30 -2.49 -3.55
CA ASN A 427 -0.73 -3.56 -2.76
C ASN A 427 0.78 -3.60 -3.03
N SER A 428 1.59 -2.96 -2.18
CA SER A 428 3.06 -2.90 -2.31
C SER A 428 3.74 -2.81 -0.94
N CYS A 429 5.08 -2.89 -0.91
CA CYS A 429 5.88 -2.81 0.31
C CYS A 429 5.68 -1.51 1.11
N LEU A 430 5.33 -0.40 0.46
CA LEU A 430 4.93 0.82 1.13
C LEU A 430 4.07 1.60 0.15
N SER A 431 2.80 1.79 0.46
CA SER A 431 1.89 2.54 -0.41
C SER A 431 1.19 3.68 0.30
N PHE A 432 0.97 3.60 1.62
CA PHE A 432 0.37 4.67 2.39
C PHE A 432 1.16 5.98 2.24
N ASN A 433 2.49 5.86 2.29
CA ASN A 433 3.39 7.02 2.22
C ASN A 433 3.61 7.57 0.80
N TYR A 434 2.96 6.97 -0.22
CA TYR A 434 3.29 7.17 -1.63
C TYR A 434 2.10 7.56 -2.49
N TYR A 435 0.98 6.89 -2.27
CA TYR A 435 -0.12 6.85 -3.23
C TYR A 435 -1.46 7.27 -2.62
N ASP A 436 -1.49 7.57 -1.32
CA ASP A 436 -2.73 7.85 -0.61
C ASP A 436 -3.28 9.26 -0.93
N GLU A 437 -2.84 10.26 -0.18
CA GLU A 437 -3.30 11.65 -0.33
C GLU A 437 -3.02 12.25 -1.71
N ASP A 438 -1.94 11.85 -2.39
CA ASP A 438 -1.56 12.47 -3.67
C ASP A 438 -2.54 12.09 -4.79
N PHE A 439 -3.02 10.84 -4.82
CA PHE A 439 -4.05 10.44 -5.80
C PHE A 439 -5.41 11.04 -5.45
N LEU A 440 -5.75 11.17 -4.16
CA LEU A 440 -6.93 11.89 -3.71
C LEU A 440 -6.90 13.37 -4.12
N ALA A 441 -5.78 14.06 -3.93
CA ALA A 441 -5.61 15.45 -4.34
C ALA A 441 -5.67 15.63 -5.86
N MET A 442 -5.22 14.62 -6.60
CA MET A 442 -5.17 14.65 -8.06
C MET A 442 -6.52 14.36 -8.72
N HIS A 443 -7.33 13.48 -8.14
CA HIS A 443 -8.64 13.13 -8.70
C HIS A 443 -9.56 14.36 -8.75
N PRO A 444 -10.25 14.66 -9.88
CA PRO A 444 -11.04 15.89 -10.06
C PRO A 444 -12.11 16.15 -8.99
N ARG A 445 -12.56 15.09 -8.33
CA ARG A 445 -13.56 15.10 -7.26
C ARG A 445 -13.02 14.64 -5.91
N GLY A 446 -11.72 14.37 -5.82
CA GLY A 446 -11.05 13.82 -4.66
C GLY A 446 -11.84 12.69 -4.00
N LYS A 447 -11.96 12.76 -2.67
CA LYS A 447 -12.67 11.78 -1.84
C LYS A 447 -14.16 11.59 -2.16
N ASP A 448 -14.81 12.49 -2.89
CA ASP A 448 -16.22 12.28 -3.27
C ASP A 448 -16.41 11.17 -4.34
N LYS A 449 -15.32 10.80 -5.02
CA LYS A 449 -15.31 9.86 -6.15
C LYS A 449 -14.10 8.94 -6.20
N LEU A 450 -13.23 8.98 -5.19
CA LEU A 450 -12.04 8.14 -5.17
C LEU A 450 -11.86 7.56 -3.79
N ASP A 451 -11.83 6.23 -3.74
CA ASP A 451 -11.34 5.50 -2.59
C ASP A 451 -9.95 4.93 -2.91
N VAL A 452 -9.01 5.10 -2.00
CA VAL A 452 -7.64 4.60 -2.14
C VAL A 452 -7.36 3.60 -1.02
N VAL A 453 -6.95 2.39 -1.38
CA VAL A 453 -6.57 1.31 -0.48
C VAL A 453 -5.06 1.14 -0.54
N VAL A 454 -4.42 1.25 0.62
CA VAL A 454 -2.96 1.26 0.77
C VAL A 454 -2.51 0.39 1.93
N ASN A 455 -1.25 -0.01 1.89
CA ASN A 455 -0.55 -0.72 2.95
C ASN A 455 0.31 0.28 3.72
N ALA A 456 0.11 0.36 5.03
CA ALA A 456 0.93 1.21 5.90
C ALA A 456 2.16 0.50 6.47
N LEU A 457 2.19 -0.84 6.40
CA LEU A 457 3.39 -1.66 6.65
C LEU A 457 3.80 -2.42 5.39
N PRO A 458 5.03 -2.97 5.36
CA PRO A 458 5.47 -3.83 4.27
C PRO A 458 4.58 -5.01 4.02
N ALA A 459 4.04 -5.08 2.80
CA ALA A 459 3.45 -6.28 2.22
C ALA A 459 4.52 -7.21 1.68
N TYR A 460 4.45 -8.49 2.05
CA TYR A 460 5.25 -9.54 1.44
C TYR A 460 4.58 -10.03 0.16
N TRP A 461 5.36 -10.27 -0.90
CA TRP A 461 4.89 -10.86 -2.15
C TRP A 461 3.99 -12.08 -1.95
N GLN A 462 4.44 -13.04 -1.13
CA GLN A 462 3.71 -14.27 -0.86
C GLN A 462 2.28 -13.95 -0.41
N GLY A 463 1.27 -14.42 -1.15
CA GLY A 463 -0.14 -14.21 -0.84
C GLY A 463 -0.74 -12.89 -1.34
N MET A 464 0.03 -11.96 -1.92
CA MET A 464 -0.53 -10.73 -2.48
C MET A 464 -1.51 -11.00 -3.62
N GLY A 465 -1.28 -12.03 -4.45
CA GLY A 465 -2.21 -12.40 -5.50
C GLY A 465 -3.58 -12.81 -4.96
N GLN A 466 -3.61 -13.57 -3.87
CA GLN A 466 -4.85 -13.93 -3.20
C GLN A 466 -5.53 -12.70 -2.57
N SER A 467 -4.74 -11.86 -1.89
CA SER A 467 -5.23 -10.64 -1.27
C SER A 467 -5.86 -9.66 -2.29
N THR A 468 -5.16 -9.44 -3.41
CA THR A 468 -5.62 -8.59 -4.51
C THR A 468 -6.87 -9.16 -5.19
N ALA A 469 -6.99 -10.49 -5.33
CA ALA A 469 -8.22 -11.11 -5.83
C ALA A 469 -9.39 -10.88 -4.86
N ASN A 470 -9.14 -10.92 -3.55
CA ASN A 470 -10.18 -10.68 -2.54
C ASN A 470 -10.66 -9.23 -2.54
N TYR A 471 -9.77 -8.28 -2.78
CA TYR A 471 -10.13 -6.89 -3.05
C TYR A 471 -11.05 -6.75 -4.27
N VAL A 472 -10.65 -7.33 -5.41
CA VAL A 472 -11.44 -7.26 -6.65
C VAL A 472 -12.81 -7.92 -6.47
N VAL A 473 -12.88 -9.10 -5.84
CA VAL A 473 -14.17 -9.77 -5.59
C VAL A 473 -15.03 -8.99 -4.59
N GLY A 474 -14.42 -8.43 -3.54
CA GLY A 474 -15.14 -7.69 -2.52
C GLY A 474 -15.76 -6.39 -3.06
N THR A 475 -15.00 -5.63 -3.84
CA THR A 475 -15.48 -4.42 -4.53
C THR A 475 -16.58 -4.74 -5.54
N LEU A 476 -16.49 -5.85 -6.27
CA LEU A 476 -17.52 -6.30 -7.21
C LEU A 476 -18.74 -6.96 -6.55
N SER A 477 -18.77 -7.16 -5.22
CA SER A 477 -19.88 -7.87 -4.56
C SER A 477 -21.17 -7.05 -4.47
N GLY A 478 -21.08 -5.71 -4.49
CA GLY A 478 -22.22 -4.79 -4.33
C GLY A 478 -22.73 -4.62 -2.89
N GLY A 479 -22.26 -5.45 -1.93
CA GLY A 479 -22.83 -5.50 -0.59
C GLY A 479 -21.83 -5.43 0.56
N GLN A 480 -20.53 -5.56 0.28
CA GLN A 480 -19.49 -5.52 1.32
C GLN A 480 -19.12 -4.09 1.69
N SER A 481 -18.94 -3.84 2.99
CA SER A 481 -18.29 -2.63 3.50
C SER A 481 -16.79 -2.67 3.30
N TRP A 482 -16.11 -1.53 3.38
CA TRP A 482 -14.65 -1.50 3.26
C TRP A 482 -13.96 -2.38 4.29
N LYS A 483 -14.44 -2.40 5.53
CA LYS A 483 -13.94 -3.30 6.58
C LYS A 483 -14.07 -4.78 6.20
N GLN A 484 -15.19 -5.19 5.59
CA GLN A 484 -15.37 -6.58 5.14
C GLN A 484 -14.43 -6.92 3.98
N VAL A 485 -14.23 -6.00 3.04
CA VAL A 485 -13.27 -6.16 1.94
C VAL A 485 -11.86 -6.34 2.51
N LEU A 486 -11.40 -5.44 3.38
CA LEU A 486 -10.09 -5.52 4.01
C LEU A 486 -9.90 -6.80 4.84
N GLN A 487 -10.92 -7.22 5.60
CA GLN A 487 -10.86 -8.49 6.34
C GLN A 487 -10.68 -9.70 5.41
N ALA A 488 -11.35 -9.70 4.26
CA ALA A 488 -11.20 -10.75 3.26
C ALA A 488 -9.81 -10.73 2.60
N MET A 489 -9.11 -9.60 2.59
CA MET A 489 -7.77 -9.46 2.02
C MET A 489 -6.66 -10.06 2.88
N ALA A 490 -6.91 -10.37 4.16
CA ALA A 490 -5.94 -11.05 5.01
C ALA A 490 -5.61 -12.45 4.48
N VAL A 491 -4.35 -12.86 4.57
CA VAL A 491 -3.86 -14.14 4.02
C VAL A 491 -3.08 -14.93 5.05
N ASN A 492 -3.00 -16.25 4.87
CA ASN A 492 -2.16 -17.10 5.70
C ASN A 492 -0.83 -17.33 4.99
N LEU A 493 0.24 -16.84 5.60
CA LEU A 493 1.62 -17.05 5.16
C LEU A 493 2.24 -18.24 5.91
N PRO A 494 3.32 -18.86 5.39
CA PRO A 494 4.00 -19.96 6.08
C PRO A 494 4.49 -19.62 7.49
N TRP A 495 4.72 -18.34 7.78
CA TRP A 495 5.21 -17.84 9.08
C TRP A 495 4.18 -17.02 9.88
N GLN A 496 3.01 -16.72 9.31
CA GLN A 496 2.01 -15.86 9.97
C GLN A 496 0.59 -16.15 9.47
N SER A 497 -0.35 -16.41 10.38
CA SER A 497 -1.78 -16.53 10.07
C SER A 497 -2.46 -15.15 10.09
N GLY A 498 -3.44 -14.95 9.21
CA GLY A 498 -4.20 -13.70 9.14
C GLY A 498 -3.32 -12.47 8.91
N TYR A 499 -2.27 -12.62 8.12
CA TYR A 499 -1.36 -11.54 7.80
C TYR A 499 -2.08 -10.43 7.00
N ASP A 500 -2.02 -9.22 7.54
CA ASP A 500 -2.43 -7.98 6.91
C ASP A 500 -1.32 -6.92 7.10
N PRO A 501 -0.85 -6.26 6.03
CA PRO A 501 0.20 -5.24 6.09
C PRO A 501 -0.35 -3.87 6.55
N MET A 502 -1.28 -3.88 7.51
CA MET A 502 -2.01 -2.71 7.99
C MET A 502 -2.66 -1.95 6.84
N ARG A 503 -3.60 -2.62 6.17
CA ARG A 503 -4.35 -1.99 5.08
C ARG A 503 -5.32 -0.97 5.60
N ALA A 504 -5.42 0.15 4.91
CA ALA A 504 -6.37 1.20 5.19
C ALA A 504 -7.04 1.66 3.90
N VAL A 505 -8.25 2.19 4.03
CA VAL A 505 -8.96 2.92 2.98
C VAL A 505 -8.97 4.39 3.35
N ASN A 506 -8.68 5.24 2.38
CA ASN A 506 -8.91 6.69 2.41
C ASN A 506 -9.90 7.07 1.32
N GLY A 507 -10.59 8.19 1.50
CA GLY A 507 -11.61 8.71 0.59
C GLY A 507 -13.04 8.29 0.94
N GLU A 508 -13.20 7.20 1.67
CA GLU A 508 -14.48 6.56 1.94
C GLU A 508 -15.42 7.39 2.81
N LEU A 509 -14.90 8.37 3.54
CA LEU A 509 -15.71 9.32 4.30
C LEU A 509 -16.55 10.24 3.40
N GLY A 510 -16.20 10.34 2.11
CA GLY A 510 -17.01 10.98 1.09
C GLY A 510 -18.17 10.12 0.59
N ASN A 511 -18.21 8.83 0.95
CA ASN A 511 -19.18 7.90 0.37
C ASN A 511 -20.56 8.04 1.02
N ALA A 512 -21.58 8.12 0.18
CA ALA A 512 -22.98 8.22 0.59
C ALA A 512 -23.74 6.88 0.54
N PHE A 513 -23.21 5.87 -0.17
CA PHE A 513 -23.88 4.58 -0.28
C PHE A 513 -24.04 3.89 1.07
N ASN A 514 -25.28 3.48 1.35
CA ASN A 514 -25.63 2.67 2.51
C ASN A 514 -26.56 1.53 2.07
N PRO A 515 -26.21 0.25 2.30
CA PRO A 515 -27.04 -0.89 1.88
C PRO A 515 -28.42 -0.91 2.54
N ALA A 516 -28.61 -0.26 3.69
CA ALA A 516 -29.92 -0.11 4.32
C ALA A 516 -30.90 0.73 3.48
N SER A 517 -30.39 1.62 2.63
CA SER A 517 -31.20 2.42 1.68
C SER A 517 -31.58 1.66 0.40
N GLY A 518 -30.98 0.48 0.18
CA GLY A 518 -31.20 -0.32 -1.01
C GLY A 518 -29.98 -1.16 -1.34
N ALA A 519 -29.97 -2.38 -0.82
CA ALA A 519 -28.90 -3.35 -1.06
C ALA A 519 -28.74 -3.66 -2.55
N ILE A 520 -27.49 -3.81 -2.99
CA ILE A 520 -27.15 -4.27 -4.33
C ILE A 520 -26.82 -5.75 -4.26
N THR A 521 -27.39 -6.52 -5.20
CA THR A 521 -27.04 -7.92 -5.39
C THR A 521 -26.50 -8.11 -6.79
N VAL A 522 -25.38 -8.83 -6.91
CA VAL A 522 -24.72 -9.14 -8.17
C VAL A 522 -24.76 -10.66 -8.35
N THR A 523 -25.30 -11.13 -9.48
CA THR A 523 -25.39 -12.55 -9.81
C THR A 523 -24.90 -12.80 -11.23
N PRO A 524 -24.13 -13.85 -11.51
CA PRO A 524 -23.78 -14.23 -12.88
C PRO A 524 -24.98 -14.57 -13.78
#